data_AF-A0A4Q9HSV0-F1
#
_entry.id   AF-A0A4Q9HSV0-F1
#
_cell.length_a   1.000
_cell.length_b   1.000
_cell.length_c   1.000
_cell.angle_alpha   90.00
_cell.angle_beta   90.00
_cell.angle_gamma   90.00
#
_symmetry.space_group_name_H-M   'P 1'
#
loop_
_entity.id
_entity.type
_entity.pdbx_description
1 polymer ?
#
loop_
_entity_poly.entity_id
_entity_poly.type
_entity_poly.pdbx_seq_one_letter_code
_entity_poly.pdbx_strand_id
1 'polypeptide(L)'
;MSQPIAELIATVERAEAERDAVYRERAHLLAWLATAVSAVITPATDTDEPGWSLLYLTTPVGQMSWHIAPRDADLFEHVSHVATSDPRAQWDGHSTDEKYKRIRAHIRWEQR
;
A
#
# COMPACT_ATOMS: atom_id res chain seq x y z
N MET A 1 -30.46 -11.11 -21.97
CA MET A 1 -30.22 -10.70 -20.56
C MET A 1 -31.15 -9.55 -20.25
N SER A 2 -31.85 -9.55 -19.12
CA SER A 2 -32.77 -8.44 -18.78
C SER A 2 -31.94 -7.16 -18.59
N GLN A 3 -32.38 -6.02 -19.16
CA GLN A 3 -31.64 -4.74 -19.09
C GLN A 3 -31.13 -4.35 -17.68
N PRO A 4 -31.82 -4.64 -16.56
CA PRO A 4 -31.35 -4.29 -15.22
C PRO A 4 -30.04 -4.98 -14.78
N ILE A 5 -29.77 -6.21 -15.25
CA ILE A 5 -28.54 -6.93 -14.88
C ILE A 5 -27.33 -6.34 -15.61
N ALA A 6 -27.50 -5.96 -16.88
CA ALA A 6 -26.43 -5.36 -17.68
C ALA A 6 -26.01 -3.98 -17.11
N GLU A 7 -26.98 -3.17 -16.68
CA GLU A 7 -26.70 -1.87 -16.05
C GLU A 7 -25.99 -2.00 -14.69
N LEU A 8 -26.35 -3.03 -13.91
CA LEU A 8 -25.68 -3.32 -12.64
C LEU A 8 -24.22 -3.74 -12.86
N ILE A 9 -23.97 -4.64 -13.83
CA ILE A 9 -22.60 -5.08 -14.18
C ILE A 9 -21.75 -3.87 -14.60
N ALA A 10 -22.25 -3.03 -15.51
CA ALA A 10 -21.53 -1.84 -15.96
C ALA A 10 -21.25 -0.85 -14.81
N THR A 11 -22.12 -0.79 -13.81
CA THR A 11 -21.92 0.06 -12.63
C THR A 11 -20.84 -0.50 -11.71
N VAL A 12 -20.81 -1.81 -11.50
CA VAL A 12 -19.75 -2.49 -10.72
C VAL A 12 -18.41 -2.31 -11.41
N GLU A 13 -18.33 -2.57 -12.71
CA GLU A 13 -17.08 -2.42 -13.49
C GLU A 13 -16.51 -0.99 -13.41
N ARG A 14 -17.38 0.03 -13.50
CA ARG A 14 -16.95 1.42 -13.32
C ARG A 14 -16.44 1.69 -11.91
N ALA A 15 -17.15 1.22 -10.88
CA ALA A 15 -16.73 1.42 -9.49
C ALA A 15 -15.38 0.73 -9.20
N GLU A 16 -15.15 -0.45 -9.78
CA GLU A 16 -13.87 -1.16 -9.69
C GLU A 16 -12.75 -0.40 -10.40
N ALA A 17 -13.00 0.12 -11.61
CA ALA A 17 -12.03 0.92 -12.35
C ALA A 17 -11.68 2.24 -11.63
N GLU A 18 -12.67 2.95 -11.09
CA GLU A 18 -12.46 4.16 -10.29
C GLU A 18 -11.66 3.87 -9.03
N ARG A 19 -12.01 2.79 -8.33
CA ARG A 19 -11.25 2.31 -7.17
C ARG A 19 -9.80 2.04 -7.57
N ASP A 20 -9.58 1.25 -8.61
CA ASP A 20 -8.24 0.85 -9.05
C ASP A 20 -7.38 2.05 -9.46
N ALA A 21 -7.97 3.07 -10.10
CA ALA A 21 -7.29 4.33 -10.40
C ALA A 21 -6.84 5.07 -9.13
N VAL A 22 -7.68 5.12 -8.08
CA VAL A 22 -7.31 5.71 -6.78
C VAL A 22 -6.19 4.92 -6.09
N TYR A 23 -6.22 3.58 -6.17
CA TYR A 23 -5.14 2.74 -5.64
C TYR A 23 -3.82 2.96 -6.39
N ARG A 24 -3.86 3.12 -7.72
CA ARG A 24 -2.67 3.41 -8.55
C ARG A 24 -2.05 4.76 -8.19
N GLU A 25 -2.86 5.81 -8.09
CA GLU A 25 -2.39 7.14 -7.67
C GLU A 25 -1.73 7.07 -6.27
N ARG A 26 -2.38 6.39 -5.32
CA ARG A 26 -1.80 6.16 -3.99
C ARG A 26 -0.47 5.41 -4.07
N ALA A 27 -0.36 4.40 -4.93
CA ALA A 27 0.87 3.64 -5.12
C ALA A 27 2.02 4.52 -5.64
N HIS A 28 1.76 5.43 -6.59
CA HIS A 28 2.76 6.41 -7.03
C HIS A 28 3.27 7.30 -5.89
N LEU A 29 2.36 7.81 -5.05
CA LEU A 29 2.75 8.63 -3.89
C LEU A 29 3.56 7.82 -2.87
N LEU A 30 3.19 6.56 -2.62
CA LEU A 30 3.94 5.67 -1.73
C LEU A 30 5.32 5.33 -2.28
N ALA A 31 5.43 5.08 -3.59
CA ALA A 31 6.70 4.82 -4.27
C ALA A 31 7.66 6.01 -4.15
N TRP A 32 7.14 7.23 -4.28
CA TRP A 32 7.90 8.45 -4.03
C TRP A 32 8.31 8.58 -2.56
N LEU A 33 7.38 8.38 -1.60
CA LEU A 33 7.70 8.44 -0.17
C LEU A 33 8.75 7.40 0.25
N ALA A 34 8.78 6.24 -0.38
CA ALA A 34 9.79 5.20 -0.16
C ALA A 34 11.22 5.64 -0.52
N THR A 35 11.39 6.76 -1.24
CA THR A 35 12.71 7.37 -1.50
C THR A 35 13.21 8.23 -0.34
N ALA A 36 12.30 8.69 0.53
CA ALA A 36 12.60 9.65 1.60
C ALA A 36 12.87 8.98 2.96
N VAL A 37 12.38 7.75 3.15
CA VAL A 37 12.48 7.01 4.42
C VAL A 37 12.95 5.59 4.18
N SER A 38 13.38 4.90 5.25
CA SER A 38 13.73 3.49 5.14
C SER A 38 12.52 2.69 4.69
N ALA A 39 12.63 2.00 3.55
CA ALA A 39 11.56 1.23 2.95
C ALA A 39 12.02 -0.17 2.54
N VAL A 40 11.15 -1.16 2.74
CA VAL A 40 11.31 -2.52 2.20
C VAL A 40 9.96 -3.03 1.69
N ILE A 41 9.98 -3.94 0.73
CA ILE A 41 8.80 -4.63 0.24
C ILE A 41 8.98 -6.15 0.38
N THR A 42 7.91 -6.85 0.74
CA THR A 42 7.90 -8.32 0.89
C THR A 42 6.60 -8.88 0.31
N PRO A 43 6.54 -10.15 -0.12
CA PRO A 43 5.26 -10.78 -0.43
C PRO A 43 4.27 -10.66 0.75
N ALA A 44 3.00 -10.37 0.45
CA ALA A 44 1.94 -10.35 1.45
C ALA A 44 1.53 -11.80 1.77
N THR A 45 1.47 -12.14 3.06
CA THR A 45 1.11 -13.49 3.54
C THR A 45 -0.30 -13.55 4.12
N ASP A 46 -0.99 -12.41 4.18
CA ASP A 46 -2.29 -12.21 4.80
C ASP A 46 -3.42 -12.00 3.77
N THR A 47 -3.16 -12.32 2.50
CA THR A 47 -4.12 -12.26 1.40
C THR A 47 -4.16 -13.59 0.66
N ASP A 48 -5.37 -13.99 0.27
CA ASP A 48 -5.63 -15.23 -0.48
C ASP A 48 -5.24 -15.11 -1.96
N GLU A 49 -5.08 -13.88 -2.46
CA GLU A 49 -4.73 -13.62 -3.86
C GLU A 49 -3.19 -13.56 -4.06
N PRO A 50 -2.64 -14.29 -5.05
CA PRO A 50 -1.21 -14.31 -5.29
C PRO A 50 -0.69 -12.98 -5.86
N GLY A 51 0.58 -12.67 -5.57
CA GLY A 51 1.32 -11.56 -6.17
C GLY A 51 1.19 -10.22 -5.44
N TRP A 52 0.29 -10.11 -4.47
CA TRP A 52 0.22 -8.96 -3.57
C TRP A 52 1.48 -8.86 -2.71
N SER A 53 1.88 -7.62 -2.43
CA SER A 53 3.05 -7.32 -1.60
C SER A 53 2.71 -6.35 -0.47
N LEU A 54 3.52 -6.34 0.58
CA LEU A 54 3.47 -5.39 1.68
C LEU A 54 4.66 -4.45 1.59
N LEU A 55 4.38 -3.15 1.47
CA LEU A 55 5.37 -2.09 1.64
C LEU A 55 5.42 -1.71 3.12
N TYR A 56 6.63 -1.71 3.69
CA TYR A 56 6.90 -1.18 5.03
C TYR A 56 7.75 0.08 4.91
N LEU A 57 7.23 1.18 5.46
CA LEU A 57 7.97 2.42 5.67
C LEU A 57 8.31 2.55 7.16
N THR A 58 9.58 2.76 7.48
CA THR A 58 10.06 2.92 8.86
C THR A 58 10.53 4.36 9.07
N THR A 59 9.92 5.02 10.04
CA THR A 59 10.21 6.42 10.40
C THR A 59 10.55 6.54 11.88
N PRO A 60 11.10 7.68 12.34
CA PRO A 60 11.32 7.93 13.78
C PRO A 60 10.06 7.89 14.64
N VAL A 61 8.87 8.01 14.04
CA VAL A 61 7.57 7.96 14.75
C VAL A 61 6.88 6.60 14.63
N GLY A 62 7.56 5.60 14.07
CA GLY A 62 7.10 4.22 13.96
C GLY A 62 6.95 3.73 12.52
N GLN A 63 6.52 2.48 12.39
CA GLN A 63 6.28 1.81 11.12
C GLN A 63 4.93 2.22 10.51
N MET A 64 4.84 2.22 9.18
CA MET A 64 3.58 2.36 8.44
C MET A 64 3.60 1.37 7.28
N SER A 65 2.51 0.63 7.08
CA SER A 65 2.43 -0.37 6.00
C SER A 65 1.20 -0.24 5.12
N TRP A 66 1.36 -0.73 3.88
CA TRP A 66 0.32 -0.80 2.87
C TRP A 66 0.48 -2.05 2.02
N HIS A 67 -0.64 -2.69 1.69
CA HIS A 67 -0.71 -3.65 0.60
C HIS A 67 -0.58 -2.95 -0.75
N ILE A 68 0.24 -3.54 -1.61
CA ILE A 68 0.50 -3.14 -2.99
C ILE A 68 -0.04 -4.24 -3.90
N ALA A 69 -0.93 -3.84 -4.82
CA ALA A 69 -1.52 -4.76 -5.78
C ALA A 69 -0.47 -5.22 -6.81
N PRO A 70 -0.60 -6.43 -7.39
CA PRO A 70 0.33 -6.93 -8.39
C PRO A 70 0.56 -5.97 -9.57
N ARG A 71 -0.51 -5.30 -10.04
CA ARG A 71 -0.48 -4.29 -11.11
C ARG A 71 0.34 -3.04 -10.79
N ASP A 72 0.66 -2.82 -9.51
CA ASP A 72 1.36 -1.64 -8.99
C ASP A 72 2.79 -1.94 -8.56
N ALA A 73 3.23 -3.20 -8.68
CA ALA A 73 4.54 -3.63 -8.25
C ALA A 73 5.68 -2.95 -9.05
N ASP A 74 5.44 -2.60 -10.31
CA ASP A 74 6.38 -1.89 -11.21
C ASP A 74 6.83 -0.55 -10.63
N LEU A 75 6.01 0.10 -9.81
CA LEU A 75 6.32 1.38 -9.20
C LEU A 75 7.37 1.30 -8.09
N PHE A 76 7.67 0.11 -7.59
CA PHE A 76 8.53 -0.11 -6.42
C PHE A 76 9.84 -0.82 -6.75
N GLU A 77 10.22 -0.91 -8.04
CA GLU A 77 11.47 -1.56 -8.48
C GLU A 77 12.73 -1.00 -7.80
N HIS A 78 12.72 0.26 -7.36
CA HIS A 78 13.82 0.89 -6.62
C HIS A 78 13.86 0.55 -5.12
N VAL A 79 12.80 -0.06 -4.58
CA VAL A 79 12.70 -0.45 -3.17
C VAL A 79 13.30 -1.83 -2.97
N SER A 80 13.99 -2.06 -1.86
CA SER A 80 14.58 -3.38 -1.57
C SER A 80 13.48 -4.43 -1.32
N HIS A 81 13.44 -5.46 -2.17
CA HIS A 81 12.63 -6.65 -1.98
C HIS A 81 13.32 -7.61 -1.00
N VAL A 82 12.61 -7.99 0.07
CA VAL A 82 13.14 -8.81 1.15
C VAL A 82 12.23 -10.01 1.42
N ALA A 83 12.78 -11.02 2.10
CA ALA A 83 11.99 -12.16 2.56
C ALA A 83 11.04 -11.74 3.70
N THR A 84 9.95 -12.49 3.88
CA THR A 84 8.96 -12.27 4.96
C THR A 84 9.56 -12.46 6.36
N SER A 85 10.72 -13.08 6.47
CA SER A 85 11.48 -13.24 7.72
C SER A 85 12.44 -12.07 8.01
N ASP A 86 12.59 -11.10 7.11
CA ASP A 86 13.44 -9.94 7.34
C ASP A 86 12.88 -9.10 8.52
N PRO A 87 13.71 -8.71 9.51
CA PRO A 87 13.26 -7.91 10.65
C PRO A 87 12.59 -6.58 10.26
N ARG A 88 12.95 -6.00 9.11
CA ARG A 88 12.35 -4.76 8.60
C ARG A 88 10.95 -4.97 8.02
N ALA A 89 10.62 -6.21 7.67
CA ALA A 89 9.34 -6.62 7.09
C ALA A 89 8.39 -7.27 8.11
N GLN A 90 8.63 -7.05 9.40
CA GLN A 90 7.74 -7.52 10.47
C GLN A 90 6.72 -6.44 10.81
N TRP A 91 5.43 -6.76 10.66
CA TRP A 91 4.37 -5.84 11.06
C TRP A 91 4.39 -5.63 12.58
N ASP A 92 4.41 -4.37 13.00
CA ASP A 92 4.48 -3.98 14.42
C ASP A 92 3.10 -3.98 15.13
N GLY A 93 2.05 -4.49 14.49
CA GLY A 93 0.71 -4.63 15.06
C GLY A 93 -0.16 -3.36 14.99
N HIS A 94 0.27 -2.33 14.28
CA HIS A 94 -0.48 -1.07 14.20
C HIS A 94 -1.82 -1.20 13.47
N SER A 95 -2.85 -0.58 14.04
CA SER A 95 -4.10 -0.31 13.36
C SER A 95 -3.98 0.77 12.28
N THR A 96 -4.98 0.85 11.40
CA THR A 96 -5.09 1.95 10.42
C THR A 96 -5.10 3.32 11.07
N ASP A 97 -5.79 3.48 12.21
CA ASP A 97 -5.85 4.75 12.93
C ASP A 97 -4.49 5.15 13.52
N GLU A 98 -3.74 4.18 14.05
CA GLU A 98 -2.37 4.40 14.53
C GLU A 98 -1.44 4.78 13.38
N LYS A 99 -1.52 4.10 12.23
CA LYS A 99 -0.80 4.50 11.01
C LYS A 99 -1.06 5.96 10.67
N TYR A 100 -2.33 6.39 10.66
CA TYR A 100 -2.66 7.78 10.35
C TYR A 100 -2.19 8.79 11.39
N LYS A 101 -2.18 8.41 12.68
CA LYS A 101 -1.54 9.23 13.74
C LYS A 101 -0.04 9.36 13.49
N ARG A 102 0.64 8.29 13.09
CA ARG A 102 2.08 8.28 12.76
C ARG A 102 2.39 9.16 11.56
N ILE A 103 1.59 9.10 10.48
CA ILE A 103 1.75 10.02 9.33
C ILE A 103 1.72 11.49 9.79
N ARG A 104 0.70 11.88 10.58
CA ARG A 104 0.60 13.25 11.09
C ARG A 104 1.76 13.62 12.02
N ALA A 105 2.25 12.67 12.81
CA ALA A 105 3.40 12.88 13.68
C ALA A 105 4.71 13.05 12.87
N HIS A 106 4.87 12.30 11.78
CA HIS A 106 6.05 12.38 10.91
C HIS A 106 6.11 13.72 10.17
N ILE A 107 4.97 14.22 9.67
CA ILE A 107 4.88 15.56 9.06
C ILE A 107 5.40 16.64 10.03
N ARG A 108 5.05 16.54 11.32
CA ARG A 108 5.56 17.47 12.36
C ARG A 108 7.02 17.22 12.71
N TRP A 109 7.53 15.99 12.49
CA TRP A 109 8.92 15.65 12.74
C TRP A 109 9.85 16.29 11.71
N GLU A 110 9.47 16.28 10.43
CA GLU A 110 10.23 16.89 9.33
C GLU A 110 10.28 18.42 9.39
N GLN A 111 9.37 19.06 10.13
CA GLN A 111 9.28 20.53 10.24
C GLN A 111 10.13 21.11 11.38
N ARG A 112 10.93 20.29 12.08
CA ARG A 112 11.78 20.69 13.20
C ARG A 112 13.23 20.81 12.78
#